data_AF-A0A539D5P0-F1
#
_entry.id   AF-A0A539D5P0-F1
#
_cell.length_a   1.000
_cell.length_b   1.000
_cell.length_c   1.000
_cell.angle_alpha   90.00
_cell.angle_beta   90.00
_cell.angle_gamma   90.00
#
_symmetry.space_group_name_H-M   'P 1'
#
loop_
_entity.id
_entity.type
_entity.pdbx_description
1 polymer ?
#
loop_
_entity_poly.entity_id
_entity_poly.type
_entity_poly.pdbx_seq_one_letter_code
_entity_poly.pdbx_strand_id
1 'polypeptide(L)'
;MGDKITIDSATLMNKGLEVVEARWLFDIPASKIEVVVHRESIIHSLVEYQDRSVIAQLGLPDMRTPIAYAMNYPERIPLDLPSLNLARIGTLTFFDPDHDKFPCLGLGYEALRTGGTMPAVLNAANEVAVQAFLDRRIGFLGGRARTGGGGDARRRAGDGRMGPREGR
;
A
#
# COMPACT_ATOMS: atom_id res chain seq x y z
N MET A 1 10.83 -7.93 -5.00
CA MET A 1 10.78 -6.51 -4.58
C MET A 1 11.63 -6.33 -3.33
N GLY A 2 12.22 -5.16 -3.11
CA GLY A 2 13.03 -4.89 -1.91
C GLY A 2 12.18 -4.67 -0.65
N ASP A 3 12.80 -4.65 0.52
CA ASP A 3 12.09 -4.56 1.80
C ASP A 3 11.28 -3.26 1.92
N LYS A 4 11.86 -2.12 1.56
CA LYS A 4 11.20 -0.80 1.64
C LYS A 4 9.88 -0.75 0.86
N ILE A 5 9.92 -1.12 -0.42
CA ILE A 5 8.72 -1.10 -1.28
C ILE A 5 7.68 -2.13 -0.82
N THR A 6 8.11 -3.22 -0.20
CA THR A 6 7.20 -4.23 0.37
C THR A 6 6.43 -3.66 1.56
N ILE A 7 7.10 -2.92 2.45
CA ILE A 7 6.45 -2.23 3.57
C ILE A 7 5.56 -1.09 3.08
N ASP A 8 6.02 -0.31 2.11
CA ASP A 8 5.22 0.78 1.53
C ASP A 8 3.94 0.25 0.85
N SER A 9 4.02 -0.91 0.19
CA SER A 9 2.86 -1.56 -0.40
C SER A 9 1.90 -2.07 0.68
N ALA A 10 2.41 -2.63 1.77
CA ALA A 10 1.60 -3.10 2.89
C ALA A 10 0.85 -1.97 3.61
N THR A 11 1.43 -0.76 3.66
CA THR A 11 0.83 0.43 4.28
C THR A 11 0.00 1.28 3.32
N LEU A 12 0.03 0.96 2.01
CA LEU A 12 -0.41 1.82 0.90
C LEU A 12 0.33 3.18 0.80
N MET A 13 1.43 3.37 1.53
CA MET A 13 2.29 4.54 1.32
C MET A 13 2.88 4.56 -0.09
N ASN A 14 3.18 3.39 -0.67
CA ASN A 14 3.66 3.31 -2.06
C ASN A 14 2.68 4.02 -3.01
N LYS A 15 1.38 3.74 -2.83
CA LYS A 15 0.34 4.35 -3.65
C LYS A 15 0.15 5.84 -3.34
N GLY A 16 0.32 6.25 -2.08
CA GLY A 16 0.35 7.68 -1.71
C GLY A 16 1.48 8.46 -2.39
N LEU A 17 2.67 7.87 -2.52
CA LEU A 17 3.79 8.45 -3.26
C LEU A 17 3.53 8.45 -4.78
N GLU A 18 2.92 7.40 -5.32
CA GLU A 18 2.53 7.37 -6.75
C GLU A 18 1.45 8.42 -7.09
N VAL A 19 0.55 8.78 -6.15
CA VAL A 19 -0.38 9.91 -6.33
C VAL A 19 0.39 11.23 -6.47
N VAL A 20 1.42 11.43 -5.64
CA VAL A 20 2.32 12.60 -5.75
C VAL A 20 3.03 12.60 -7.10
N GLU A 21 3.58 11.45 -7.51
CA GLU A 21 4.27 11.30 -8.79
C GLU A 21 3.34 11.62 -9.97
N ALA A 22 2.15 11.03 -10.01
CA ALA A 22 1.18 11.24 -11.10
C ALA A 22 0.76 12.71 -11.22
N ARG A 23 0.60 13.42 -10.08
CA ARG A 23 0.34 14.87 -10.08
C ARG A 23 1.42 15.62 -10.85
N TRP A 24 2.69 15.32 -10.61
CA TRP A 24 3.81 16.03 -11.23
C TRP A 24 4.10 15.56 -12.65
N LEU A 25 4.06 14.25 -12.90
CA LEU A 25 4.41 13.66 -14.19
C LEU A 25 3.42 14.01 -15.30
N PHE A 26 2.13 14.08 -14.96
CA PHE A 26 1.06 14.35 -15.92
C PHE A 26 0.43 15.74 -15.77
N ASP A 27 0.91 16.56 -14.83
CA ASP A 27 0.35 17.87 -14.49
C ASP A 27 -1.18 17.87 -14.22
N ILE A 28 -1.70 16.80 -13.60
CA ILE A 28 -3.13 16.66 -13.28
C ILE A 28 -3.41 16.94 -11.80
N PRO A 29 -4.43 17.73 -11.42
CA PRO A 29 -4.66 18.06 -10.01
C PRO A 29 -4.99 16.81 -9.19
N ALA A 30 -4.58 16.79 -7.92
CA ALA A 30 -4.80 15.64 -7.03
C ALA A 30 -6.27 15.22 -6.93
N SER A 31 -7.21 16.17 -7.07
CA SER A 31 -8.65 15.91 -7.10
C SER A 31 -9.15 15.11 -8.32
N LYS A 32 -8.28 14.90 -9.31
CA LYS A 32 -8.53 14.07 -10.49
C LYS A 32 -7.74 12.76 -10.46
N ILE A 33 -7.09 12.43 -9.34
CA ILE A 33 -6.34 11.18 -9.17
C ILE A 33 -7.08 10.30 -8.18
N GLU A 34 -7.65 9.21 -8.68
CA GLU A 34 -8.37 8.23 -7.88
C GLU A 34 -7.52 6.98 -7.68
N VAL A 35 -7.51 6.45 -6.46
CA VAL A 35 -6.83 5.21 -6.13
C VAL A 35 -7.87 4.11 -6.01
N VAL A 36 -7.70 3.08 -6.81
CA VAL A 36 -8.55 1.88 -6.82
C VAL A 36 -7.71 0.65 -6.50
N VAL A 37 -8.20 -0.22 -5.63
CA VAL A 37 -7.56 -1.48 -5.28
C VAL A 37 -7.93 -2.53 -6.33
N HIS A 38 -6.94 -2.99 -7.08
CA HIS A 38 -7.06 -4.07 -8.07
C HIS A 38 -6.11 -5.22 -7.70
N ARG A 39 -6.65 -6.30 -7.13
CA ARG A 39 -5.83 -7.37 -6.52
C ARG A 39 -5.08 -8.21 -7.55
N GLU A 40 -5.66 -8.39 -8.73
CA GLU A 40 -5.09 -9.23 -9.77
C GLU A 40 -3.87 -8.58 -10.44
N SER A 41 -3.69 -7.27 -10.27
CA SER A 41 -2.55 -6.50 -10.81
C SER A 41 -2.35 -6.67 -12.32
N ILE A 42 -3.45 -6.90 -13.05
CA ILE A 42 -3.48 -7.03 -14.52
C ILE A 42 -3.73 -5.68 -15.18
N ILE A 43 -4.66 -4.89 -14.64
CA ILE A 43 -4.79 -3.48 -15.00
C ILE A 43 -3.79 -2.69 -14.17
N HIS A 44 -2.86 -2.02 -14.83
CA HIS A 44 -1.80 -1.27 -14.14
C HIS A 44 -2.21 0.16 -13.82
N SER A 45 -3.05 0.79 -14.64
CA SER A 45 -3.72 2.08 -14.39
C SER A 45 -4.76 2.36 -15.49
N LEU A 46 -5.63 3.33 -15.24
CA LEU A 46 -6.67 3.78 -16.16
C LEU A 46 -6.60 5.30 -16.35
N VAL A 47 -7.04 5.79 -17.51
CA VAL A 47 -7.18 7.22 -17.81
C VAL A 47 -8.60 7.47 -18.32
N GLU A 48 -9.34 8.34 -17.62
CA GLU A 48 -10.64 8.85 -18.08
C GLU A 48 -10.43 10.11 -18.94
N TYR A 49 -11.03 10.12 -20.13
CA TYR A 49 -11.00 11.25 -21.06
C TYR A 49 -12.25 12.13 -20.92
N GLN A 50 -12.24 13.30 -21.56
CA GLN A 50 -13.30 14.30 -21.44
C GLN A 50 -14.68 13.79 -21.91
N ASP A 51 -14.69 12.81 -22.81
CA ASP A 51 -15.90 12.14 -23.30
C ASP A 51 -16.38 11.00 -22.40
N ARG A 52 -15.74 10.81 -21.24
CA ARG A 52 -15.96 9.73 -20.26
C ARG A 52 -15.55 8.34 -20.74
N SER A 53 -14.84 8.25 -21.87
CA SER A 53 -14.18 7.01 -22.25
C SER A 53 -12.99 6.75 -21.32
N VAL A 54 -12.75 5.47 -21.02
CA VAL A 54 -11.65 5.05 -20.16
C VAL A 54 -10.73 4.13 -20.95
N ILE A 55 -9.44 4.46 -20.97
CA ILE A 55 -8.40 3.60 -21.52
C ILE A 55 -7.59 3.02 -20.37
N ALA A 56 -7.41 1.70 -20.38
CA ALA A 56 -6.60 0.98 -19.40
C ALA A 56 -5.42 0.31 -20.09
N GLN A 57 -4.27 0.31 -19.42
CA GLN A 57 -3.14 -0.52 -19.84
C GLN A 57 -3.16 -1.83 -19.05
N LEU A 58 -3.23 -2.94 -19.80
CA LEU A 58 -3.25 -4.29 -19.26
C LEU A 58 -1.92 -4.99 -19.53
N GLY A 59 -1.48 -5.80 -18.59
CA GLY A 59 -0.26 -6.58 -18.71
C GLY A 59 -0.15 -7.63 -17.60
N LEU A 60 0.83 -8.52 -17.76
CA LEU A 60 1.29 -9.30 -16.61
C LEU A 60 2.10 -8.37 -15.69
N PRO A 61 2.12 -8.59 -14.36
CA PRO A 61 2.91 -7.80 -13.42
C PRO A 61 4.42 -8.08 -13.59
N ASP A 62 4.99 -7.58 -14.69
CA ASP A 62 6.37 -7.77 -15.10
C ASP A 62 6.97 -6.43 -15.56
N MET A 63 8.02 -5.99 -14.87
CA MET A 63 8.69 -4.71 -15.09
C MET A 63 9.38 -4.59 -16.44
N ARG A 64 9.65 -5.69 -17.16
CA ARG A 64 10.25 -5.64 -18.50
C ARG A 64 9.40 -4.83 -19.47
N THR A 65 8.07 -4.91 -19.35
CA THR A 65 7.13 -4.17 -20.21
C THR A 65 7.24 -2.65 -20.06
N PRO A 66 7.05 -2.06 -18.85
CA PRO A 66 7.17 -0.61 -18.68
C PRO A 66 8.58 -0.09 -18.92
N ILE A 67 9.63 -0.85 -18.54
CA ILE A 67 11.03 -0.45 -18.79
C ILE A 67 11.31 -0.39 -20.30
N ALA A 68 10.94 -1.43 -21.05
CA ALA A 68 11.16 -1.46 -22.49
C ALA A 68 10.39 -0.34 -23.19
N TYR A 69 9.16 -0.06 -22.77
CA TYR A 69 8.37 1.04 -23.32
C TYR A 69 9.00 2.40 -23.05
N ALA A 70 9.43 2.67 -21.81
CA ALA A 70 10.08 3.93 -21.46
C ALA A 70 11.39 4.17 -22.25
N MET A 71 12.17 3.11 -22.50
CA MET A 71 13.45 3.20 -23.23
C MET A 71 13.31 3.33 -24.75
N ASN A 72 12.17 2.94 -25.32
CA ASN A 72 11.98 2.86 -26.77
C ASN A 72 10.77 3.69 -27.26
N TYR A 73 10.16 4.51 -26.41
CA TYR A 73 9.00 5.31 -26.80
C TYR A 73 9.35 6.25 -27.98
N PRO A 74 8.50 6.37 -29.01
CA PRO A 74 7.15 5.80 -29.14
C PRO A 74 7.08 4.37 -29.71
N GLU A 75 8.20 3.80 -30.13
CA GLU A 75 8.27 2.45 -30.67
C GLU A 75 8.06 1.36 -29.62
N ARG A 76 7.77 0.14 -30.10
CA ARG A 76 7.69 -1.06 -29.27
C ARG A 76 8.68 -2.09 -29.77
N ILE A 77 9.36 -2.73 -28.83
CA ILE A 77 10.26 -3.85 -29.11
C ILE A 77 9.65 -5.17 -28.63
N PRO A 78 9.95 -6.29 -29.29
CA PRO A 78 9.51 -7.60 -28.84
C PRO A 78 10.13 -7.94 -27.48
N LEU A 79 9.33 -8.52 -26.59
CA LEU A 79 9.78 -9.06 -25.31
C LEU A 79 9.44 -10.54 -25.23
N ASP A 80 10.35 -11.32 -24.65
CA ASP A 80 10.11 -12.73 -24.35
C ASP A 80 9.25 -12.87 -23.07
N LEU A 81 7.95 -12.61 -23.25
CA LEU A 81 6.91 -12.62 -22.23
C LEU A 81 5.73 -13.47 -22.70
N PRO A 82 5.09 -14.24 -21.79
CA PRO A 82 3.88 -14.95 -22.15
C PRO A 82 2.74 -13.96 -22.47
N SER A 83 1.92 -14.30 -23.46
CA SER A 83 0.74 -13.52 -23.82
C SER A 83 -0.28 -13.48 -22.68
N LEU A 84 -0.88 -12.31 -22.47
CA LEU A 84 -1.99 -12.14 -21.53
C LEU A 84 -3.20 -12.96 -21.99
N ASN A 85 -3.75 -13.79 -21.10
CA ASN A 85 -4.95 -14.58 -21.39
C ASN A 85 -6.08 -14.23 -20.42
N LEU A 86 -6.95 -13.32 -20.83
CA LEU A 86 -8.07 -12.83 -20.02
C LEU A 86 -9.07 -13.93 -19.66
N ALA A 87 -9.32 -14.87 -20.57
CA ALA A 87 -10.22 -16.00 -20.31
C ALA A 87 -9.70 -16.91 -19.19
N ARG A 88 -8.37 -17.07 -19.07
CA ARG A 88 -7.74 -17.81 -17.96
C ARG A 88 -7.68 -17.02 -16.67
N ILE A 89 -7.55 -15.70 -16.75
CA ILE A 89 -7.61 -14.82 -15.56
C ILE A 89 -9.03 -14.82 -14.97
N GLY A 90 -10.04 -14.78 -15.84
CA GLY A 90 -11.45 -14.90 -15.48
C GLY A 90 -12.02 -13.62 -14.89
N THR A 91 -11.57 -13.25 -13.69
CA THR A 91 -12.14 -12.15 -12.90
C THR A 91 -11.13 -11.02 -12.71
N LEU A 92 -11.60 -9.79 -12.84
CA LEU A 92 -10.89 -8.59 -12.43
C LEU A 92 -11.74 -7.88 -11.38
N THR A 93 -11.18 -7.61 -10.21
CA THR A 93 -11.90 -6.99 -9.10
C THR A 93 -11.37 -5.59 -8.80
N PHE A 94 -12.27 -4.70 -8.39
CA PHE A 94 -11.98 -3.29 -8.09
C PHE A 94 -12.70 -2.91 -6.79
N PHE A 95 -11.99 -2.24 -5.90
CA PHE A 95 -12.52 -1.79 -4.61
C PHE A 95 -11.96 -0.43 -4.23
N ASP A 96 -12.75 0.35 -3.50
CA ASP A 96 -12.24 1.54 -2.84
C ASP A 96 -11.21 1.17 -1.76
N PRO A 97 -10.14 1.96 -1.59
CA PRO A 97 -9.20 1.78 -0.51
C PRO A 97 -9.84 2.09 0.85
N ASP A 98 -9.53 1.27 1.84
CA ASP A 98 -9.98 1.47 3.22
C ASP A 98 -9.06 2.48 3.93
N HIS A 99 -9.45 3.76 3.93
CA HIS A 99 -8.64 4.84 4.50
C HIS A 99 -8.44 4.73 6.02
N ASP A 100 -9.33 4.05 6.74
CA ASP A 100 -9.19 3.83 8.18
C ASP A 100 -8.09 2.78 8.47
N LYS A 101 -8.03 1.73 7.64
CA LYS A 101 -6.98 0.70 7.73
C LYS A 101 -5.64 1.16 7.16
N PHE A 102 -5.67 2.02 6.15
CA PHE A 102 -4.48 2.48 5.42
C PHE A 102 -4.34 4.00 5.44
N PRO A 103 -4.11 4.60 6.62
CA PRO A 103 -4.05 6.06 6.77
C PRO A 103 -2.91 6.70 5.97
N CYS A 104 -1.85 5.95 5.67
CA CYS A 104 -0.70 6.44 4.90
C CYS A 104 -1.08 6.87 3.47
N LEU A 105 -2.14 6.29 2.89
CA LEU A 105 -2.62 6.69 1.58
C LEU A 105 -3.05 8.17 1.57
N GLY A 106 -3.74 8.60 2.64
CA GLY A 106 -4.21 9.99 2.78
C GLY A 106 -3.07 11.01 2.89
N LEU A 107 -1.91 10.59 3.41
CA LEU A 107 -0.76 11.47 3.60
C LEU A 107 -0.20 12.00 2.27
N GLY A 108 -0.28 11.21 1.18
CA GLY A 108 0.10 11.67 -0.16
C GLY A 108 -0.76 12.84 -0.64
N TYR A 109 -2.09 12.70 -0.52
CA TYR A 109 -3.03 13.76 -0.85
C TYR A 109 -2.86 15.00 0.04
N GLU A 110 -2.62 14.81 1.33
CA GLU A 110 -2.36 15.89 2.28
C GLU A 110 -1.07 16.65 1.96
N ALA A 111 -0.01 15.94 1.57
CA ALA A 111 1.24 16.53 1.16
C ALA A 111 1.06 17.40 -0.10
N LEU A 112 0.30 16.91 -1.08
CA LEU A 112 -0.04 17.70 -2.28
C LEU A 112 -0.88 18.94 -1.96
N ARG A 113 -1.85 18.82 -1.05
CA ARG A 113 -2.68 19.95 -0.61
C ARG A 113 -1.88 21.01 0.13
N THR A 114 -0.94 20.59 0.97
CA THR A 114 -0.02 21.49 1.67
C THR A 114 0.95 22.18 0.71
N GLY A 115 1.40 21.44 -0.31
CA GLY A 115 2.28 21.96 -1.36
C GLY A 115 3.70 22.24 -0.87
N GLY A 116 4.42 23.08 -1.62
CA GLY A 116 5.82 23.40 -1.34
C GLY A 116 6.69 22.15 -1.29
N THR A 117 7.49 22.01 -0.23
CA THR A 117 8.39 20.87 -0.02
C THR A 117 7.75 19.72 0.75
N MET A 118 6.45 19.79 1.06
CA MET A 118 5.78 18.77 1.88
C MET A 118 5.87 17.34 1.30
N PRO A 119 5.78 17.10 -0.02
CA PRO A 119 6.01 15.76 -0.57
C PRO A 119 7.41 15.21 -0.33
N ALA A 120 8.44 16.07 -0.33
CA ALA A 120 9.80 15.66 0.00
C ALA A 120 9.95 15.32 1.49
N VAL A 121 9.30 16.10 2.37
CA VAL A 121 9.22 15.81 3.81
C VAL A 121 8.53 14.47 4.05
N LEU A 122 7.40 14.21 3.36
CA LEU A 122 6.67 12.94 3.45
C LEU A 122 7.57 11.76 3.05
N ASN A 123 8.26 11.84 1.91
CA ASN A 123 9.16 10.77 1.46
C ASN A 123 10.27 10.50 2.48
N ALA A 124 10.94 11.55 2.96
CA ALA A 124 12.02 11.42 3.94
C ALA A 124 11.54 10.85 5.28
N ALA A 125 10.38 11.29 5.76
CA ALA A 125 9.77 10.76 6.98
C ALA A 125 9.41 9.28 6.82
N ASN A 126 8.88 8.89 5.65
CA ASN A 126 8.56 7.49 5.36
C ASN A 126 9.81 6.61 5.35
N GLU A 127 10.91 7.04 4.72
CA GLU A 127 12.17 6.26 4.71
C GLU A 127 12.68 5.98 6.13
N VAL A 128 12.65 6.99 7.01
CA VAL A 128 13.05 6.83 8.41
C VAL A 128 12.09 5.91 9.18
N ALA A 129 10.78 6.04 8.95
CA ALA A 129 9.76 5.21 9.59
C ALA A 129 9.87 3.74 9.16
N VAL A 130 10.03 3.46 7.87
CA VAL A 130 10.22 2.11 7.34
C VAL A 130 11.48 1.48 7.93
N GLN A 131 12.60 2.21 7.97
CA GLN A 131 13.82 1.69 8.58
C GLN A 131 13.61 1.39 10.08
N ALA A 132 12.94 2.28 10.81
CA ALA A 132 12.61 2.05 12.22
C ALA A 132 11.70 0.82 12.43
N PHE A 133 10.78 0.54 11.51
CA PHE A 133 9.96 -0.66 11.52
C PHE A 133 10.79 -1.93 11.25
N LEU A 134 11.67 -1.90 10.24
CA LEU A 134 12.59 -3.00 9.93
C LEU A 134 13.52 -3.31 11.10
N ASP A 135 14.00 -2.27 11.80
CA ASP A 135 14.81 -2.37 13.02
C ASP A 135 14.00 -2.78 14.26
N ARG A 136 12.68 -3.00 14.13
CA ARG A 136 11.75 -3.32 15.23
C ARG A 136 11.71 -2.28 16.35
N ARG A 137 11.99 -1.02 16.03
CA ARG A 137 11.91 0.11 16.98
C ARG A 137 10.48 0.62 17.12
N ILE A 138 9.69 0.52 16.04
CA ILE A 138 8.26 0.84 16.00
C ILE A 138 7.46 -0.36 15.47
N GLY A 139 6.19 -0.44 15.83
CA GLY A 139 5.20 -1.35 15.25
C GLY A 139 4.64 -0.81 13.94
N PHE A 140 3.84 -1.62 13.26
CA PHE A 140 3.34 -1.33 11.90
C PHE A 140 2.55 -0.02 11.78
N LEU A 141 1.80 0.35 12.83
CA LEU A 141 1.05 1.61 12.89
C LEU A 141 1.81 2.73 13.64
N GLY A 142 3.14 2.64 13.76
CA GLY A 142 3.99 3.65 14.39
C GLY A 142 4.06 3.63 15.93
N GLY A 143 3.21 2.84 16.61
CA GLY A 143 3.30 2.65 18.06
C GLY A 143 4.61 1.96 18.49
N ARG A 144 5.04 2.12 19.75
CA ARG A 144 6.27 1.47 20.24
C ARG A 144 6.19 -0.05 20.06
N ALA A 145 7.22 -0.67 19.48
CA ALA A 145 7.24 -2.12 19.32
C ALA A 145 7.09 -2.78 20.70
N ARG A 146 6.11 -3.69 20.84
CA ARG A 146 5.99 -4.50 22.05
C ARG A 146 7.19 -5.44 22.08
N THR A 147 8.24 -5.06 22.78
CA THR A 147 9.31 -5.99 23.16
C THR A 147 8.64 -7.13 23.91
N GLY A 148 8.79 -8.36 23.41
CA GLY A 148 8.25 -9.56 24.04
C GLY A 148 8.81 -9.72 25.47
N GLY A 149 8.13 -9.13 26.44
CA GLY A 149 8.28 -9.41 27.85
C GLY A 149 7.19 -10.41 28.23
N GLY A 150 7.59 -11.62 28.63
CA GLY A 150 6.70 -12.61 29.22
C GLY A 150 5.94 -12.00 30.40
N GLY A 151 4.67 -11.68 30.18
CA GLY A 151 3.73 -11.29 31.21
C GLY A 151 3.13 -12.53 31.85
N ASP A 152 3.86 -13.07 32.81
CA ASP A 152 3.39 -13.75 34.02
C ASP A 152 1.91 -14.22 34.05
N ALA A 153 1.67 -15.43 33.55
CA ALA A 153 0.44 -16.19 33.77
C ALA A 153 0.38 -16.82 35.18
N ARG A 154 0.76 -16.09 36.24
CA ARG A 154 0.63 -16.54 37.64
C ARG A 154 0.05 -15.46 38.54
N ARG A 155 -1.22 -15.12 38.35
CA ARG A 155 -2.08 -14.65 39.44
C ARG A 155 -3.51 -15.18 39.26
N ARG A 156 -3.74 -16.42 39.71
CA ARG A 156 -5.02 -16.98 40.17
C ARG A 156 -4.82 -18.44 40.59
N ALA A 157 -4.19 -18.67 41.75
CA ALA A 157 -4.35 -19.91 42.52
C ALA A 157 -3.74 -19.74 43.92
N GLY A 158 -4.57 -19.92 44.95
CA GLY A 158 -4.23 -19.81 46.39
C GLY A 158 -4.52 -18.40 46.92
N ASP A 159 -5.38 -18.17 47.91
CA ASP A 159 -5.68 -18.98 49.08
C ASP A 159 -7.02 -18.53 49.68
N GLY A 160 -7.78 -19.46 50.23
CA GLY A 160 -9.13 -19.22 50.75
C GLY A 160 -9.79 -20.52 51.23
N ARG A 161 -9.16 -21.15 52.23
CA ARG A 161 -9.65 -22.36 52.90
C ARG A 161 -11.01 -22.16 53.58
N MET A 162 -11.81 -23.22 53.47
CA MET A 162 -12.71 -23.85 54.46
C MET A 162 -13.82 -23.05 55.16
N GLY A 163 -15.05 -23.54 54.93
CA GLY A 163 -16.13 -23.60 55.93
C GLY A 163 -17.08 -24.75 55.58
N PRO A 164 -17.44 -25.67 56.50
CA PRO A 164 -18.14 -26.90 56.17
C PRO A 164 -19.66 -26.86 56.38
N ARG A 165 -20.35 -27.75 55.64
CA ARG A 165 -21.53 -28.58 56.01
C ARG A 165 -22.95 -27.99 56.03
N GLU A 166 -23.85 -28.92 55.66
CA GLU A 166 -25.30 -29.03 55.93
C GLU A 166 -26.22 -28.09 55.12
N GLY A 167 -27.34 -28.50 54.53
CA GLY A 167 -28.08 -29.76 54.48
C GLY A 167 -29.44 -29.52 53.81
N ARG A 168 -30.08 -30.62 53.38
CA ARG A 168 -31.38 -30.77 52.67
C ARG A 168 -31.35 -30.67 51.15
#